data_AF-J9GKY3-F1
#
_entry.id   AF-J9GKY3-F1
#
_cell.length_a   1.000
_cell.length_b   1.000
_cell.length_c   1.000
_cell.angle_alpha   90.00
_cell.angle_beta   90.00
_cell.angle_gamma   90.00
#
_symmetry.space_group_name_H-M   'P 1'
#
loop_
_entity.id
_entity.type
_entity.pdbx_description
1 polymer ?
#
loop_
_entity_poly.entity_id
_entity_poly.type
_entity_poly.pdbx_seq_one_letter_code
_entity_poly.pdbx_strand_id
1 'polypeptide(L)'
;MQKLTLLANQPVADGLYELTFTKPADWSFRAGQFARLGLDTPDGEPVFRAYSIASAPETATLRFLIKKVTDGQLSPRLCALKAGETVWLDGQADGTLLPSRVPGGQTMWLMATGSGLAPF
;
A
#
# COMPACT_ATOMS: atom_id res chain seq x y z
N MET A 1 -0.08 16.38 -0.21
CA MET A 1 0.87 15.24 -0.33
C MET A 1 1.79 15.28 0.85
N GLN A 2 2.15 14.13 1.40
CA GLN A 2 3.11 14.01 2.51
C GLN A 2 4.08 12.86 2.26
N LYS A 3 5.21 12.84 2.98
CA LYS A 3 6.22 11.80 2.81
C LYS A 3 6.03 10.68 3.83
N LEU A 4 6.16 9.44 3.36
CA LEU A 4 6.29 8.27 4.21
C LEU A 4 7.73 7.78 4.18
N THR A 5 8.26 7.37 5.32
CA THR A 5 9.61 6.79 5.42
C THR A 5 9.51 5.28 5.44
N LEU A 6 10.25 4.59 4.58
CA LEU A 6 10.34 3.15 4.55
C LEU A 6 11.08 2.65 5.80
N LEU A 7 10.44 1.75 6.54
CA LEU A 7 10.98 1.11 7.73
C LEU A 7 11.57 -0.27 7.40
N ALA A 8 10.90 -1.03 6.53
CA ALA A 8 11.35 -2.36 6.11
C ALA A 8 10.86 -2.69 4.70
N ASN A 9 11.68 -3.43 3.94
CA ASN A 9 11.35 -3.99 2.63
C ASN A 9 11.76 -5.47 2.64
N GLN A 10 10.79 -6.36 2.58
CA GLN A 10 10.99 -7.81 2.70
C GLN A 10 10.38 -8.54 1.51
N PRO A 11 11.14 -9.37 0.77
CA PRO A 11 10.55 -10.30 -0.18
C PRO A 11 9.74 -11.36 0.57
N VAL A 12 8.48 -11.56 0.19
CA VAL A 12 7.58 -12.54 0.83
C VAL A 12 7.20 -13.69 -0.10
N ALA A 13 7.33 -13.50 -1.40
CA ALA A 13 7.23 -14.54 -2.43
C ALA A 13 7.94 -14.06 -3.71
N ASP A 14 7.97 -14.91 -4.76
CA ASP A 14 8.63 -14.54 -6.01
C ASP A 14 8.02 -13.27 -6.63
N GLY A 15 8.87 -12.24 -6.77
CA GLY A 15 8.50 -10.91 -7.22
C GLY A 15 7.45 -10.20 -6.36
N LEU A 16 7.16 -10.65 -5.13
CA LEU A 16 6.22 -10.01 -4.21
C LEU A 16 6.95 -9.53 -2.96
N TYR A 17 6.76 -8.26 -2.63
CA TYR A 17 7.44 -7.61 -1.52
C TYR A 17 6.42 -7.03 -0.55
N GLU A 18 6.73 -7.13 0.74
CA GLU A 18 6.06 -6.36 1.77
C GLU A 18 6.91 -5.15 2.13
N LEU A 19 6.34 -3.96 1.95
CA LEU A 19 6.95 -2.71 2.37
C LEU A 19 6.20 -2.15 3.57
N THR A 20 6.94 -1.82 4.61
CA THR A 20 6.42 -1.20 5.84
C THR A 20 6.90 0.24 5.91
N PHE A 21 5.97 1.18 6.06
CA PHE A 21 6.24 2.61 6.15
C PHE A 21 5.76 3.21 7.48
N THR A 22 6.26 4.40 7.81
CA THR A 22 5.66 5.25 8.84
C THR A 22 4.22 5.61 8.51
N LYS A 23 3.38 5.78 9.54
CA LYS A 23 2.02 6.30 9.41
C LYS A 23 1.96 7.74 9.94
N PRO A 24 1.54 8.74 9.13
CA PRO A 24 1.34 10.10 9.60
C PRO A 24 0.23 10.17 10.65
N ALA A 25 0.42 10.95 11.71
CA ALA A 25 -0.49 11.00 12.86
C ALA A 25 -1.88 11.57 12.52
N ASP A 26 -1.94 12.48 11.55
CA ASP A 26 -3.14 13.13 11.02
C ASP A 26 -3.78 12.35 9.87
N TRP A 27 -3.27 11.17 9.52
CA TRP A 27 -3.75 10.37 8.42
C TRP A 27 -4.38 9.05 8.89
N SER A 28 -5.63 8.83 8.48
CA SER A 28 -6.43 7.67 8.86
C SER A 28 -7.07 7.02 7.64
N PHE A 29 -7.44 5.76 7.81
CA PHE A 29 -8.09 4.94 6.80
C PHE A 29 -9.00 3.92 7.47
N ARG A 30 -9.85 3.27 6.69
CA ARG A 30 -10.68 2.13 7.11
C ARG A 30 -10.14 0.86 6.48
N ALA A 31 -10.22 -0.26 7.20
CA ALA A 31 -9.81 -1.56 6.70
C ALA A 31 -10.45 -1.85 5.33
N GLY A 32 -9.62 -2.29 4.38
CA GLY A 32 -9.98 -2.56 2.99
C GLY A 32 -9.86 -1.38 2.01
N GLN A 33 -9.47 -0.18 2.48
CA GLN A 33 -9.08 0.94 1.61
C GLN A 33 -7.66 0.79 1.03
N PHE A 34 -7.37 1.60 0.01
CA PHE A 34 -6.05 1.76 -0.58
C PHE A 34 -5.52 3.18 -0.38
N ALA A 35 -4.20 3.32 -0.46
CA ALA A 35 -3.49 4.60 -0.50
C ALA A 35 -2.85 4.80 -1.89
N ARG A 36 -2.61 6.05 -2.27
CA ARG A 36 -1.87 6.37 -3.51
C ARG A 36 -0.42 6.68 -3.15
N LEU A 37 0.48 5.77 -3.52
CA LEU A 37 1.92 5.93 -3.31
C LEU A 37 2.56 6.44 -4.59
N GLY A 38 3.56 7.31 -4.45
CA GLY A 38 4.31 7.83 -5.59
C GLY A 38 5.80 8.02 -5.33
N LEU A 39 6.54 8.07 -6.43
CA LEU A 39 7.96 8.40 -6.47
C LEU A 39 8.20 9.41 -7.59
N ASP A 40 9.18 10.27 -7.38
CA ASP A 40 9.64 11.22 -8.39
C ASP A 40 10.21 10.45 -9.60
N THR A 41 10.06 11.02 -10.79
CA THR A 41 10.64 10.49 -12.01
C THR A 41 11.71 11.42 -12.56
N PRO A 42 12.68 10.89 -13.34
CA PRO A 42 13.66 11.74 -14.04
C PRO A 42 13.01 12.79 -14.94
N ASP A 43 11.79 12.52 -15.43
CA ASP A 43 11.05 13.37 -16.35
C ASP A 43 10.25 14.50 -15.65
N GLY A 44 10.41 14.64 -14.32
CA GLY A 44 9.94 15.77 -13.53
C GLY A 44 8.62 15.54 -12.78
N GLU A 45 7.68 14.78 -13.34
CA GLU A 45 6.39 14.52 -12.69
C GLU A 45 6.40 13.23 -11.87
N PRO A 46 5.94 13.23 -10.60
CA PRO A 46 5.86 12.02 -9.80
C PRO A 46 4.82 11.04 -10.36
N VAL A 47 5.15 9.76 -10.36
CA VAL A 47 4.23 8.70 -10.79
C VAL A 47 3.55 8.10 -9.57
N PHE A 48 2.22 8.13 -9.56
CA PHE A 48 1.39 7.57 -8.48
C PHE A 48 0.66 6.30 -8.90
N ARG A 49 0.54 5.32 -8.00
CA ARG A 49 -0.35 4.17 -8.13
C ARG A 49 -1.07 3.87 -6.83
N ALA A 50 -2.27 3.31 -6.95
CA ALA A 50 -3.05 2.82 -5.82
C ALA A 50 -2.48 1.49 -5.32
N TYR A 51 -2.35 1.35 -4.00
CA TYR A 51 -1.99 0.11 -3.31
C TYR A 51 -2.88 -0.08 -2.09
N SER A 52 -3.52 -1.25 -2.02
CA SER A 52 -4.31 -1.64 -0.84
C SER A 52 -3.43 -1.64 0.41
N ILE A 53 -3.97 -1.11 1.49
CA ILE A 53 -3.27 -1.05 2.78
C ILE A 53 -3.43 -2.40 3.45
N ALA A 54 -2.30 -3.05 3.76
CA ALA A 54 -2.21 -4.39 4.33
C ALA A 54 -1.96 -4.42 5.84
N SER A 55 -2.07 -3.26 6.51
CA SER A 55 -2.08 -3.16 7.96
C SER A 55 -3.44 -2.72 8.47
N ALA A 56 -3.72 -3.03 9.75
CA ALA A 56 -4.97 -2.61 10.39
C ALA A 56 -4.95 -1.09 10.68
N PRO A 57 -6.10 -0.39 10.66
CA PRO A 57 -6.18 1.06 10.90
C PRO A 57 -5.52 1.54 12.20
N GLU A 58 -5.52 0.73 13.24
CA GLU A 58 -4.99 1.04 14.57
C GLU A 58 -3.46 0.91 14.67
N THR A 59 -2.79 0.29 13.69
CA THR A 59 -1.34 0.13 13.75
C THR A 59 -0.61 1.44 13.46
N ALA A 60 0.54 1.64 14.11
CA ALA A 60 1.41 2.81 13.92
C ALA A 60 2.17 2.83 12.57
N THR A 61 2.01 1.80 11.74
CA THR A 61 2.69 1.65 10.45
C THR A 61 1.71 1.36 9.32
N LEU A 62 2.13 1.65 8.10
CA LEU A 62 1.41 1.29 6.88
C LEU A 62 2.16 0.15 6.19
N ARG A 63 1.49 -0.99 5.97
CA ARG A 63 2.05 -2.12 5.21
C ARG A 63 1.42 -2.18 3.83
N PHE A 64 2.20 -2.55 2.82
CA PHE A 64 1.73 -2.75 1.45
C PHE A 64 2.37 -3.99 0.85
N LEU A 65 1.58 -4.78 0.11
CA LEU A 65 2.07 -5.87 -0.72
C LEU A 65 2.24 -5.38 -2.16
N ILE A 66 3.49 -5.34 -2.63
CA ILE A 66 3.87 -4.80 -3.93
C ILE A 66 4.37 -5.93 -4.83
N LYS A 67 3.61 -6.25 -5.88
CA LYS A 67 4.10 -7.12 -6.95
C LYS A 67 5.03 -6.31 -7.85
N LYS A 68 6.28 -6.77 -8.00
CA LYS A 68 7.24 -6.22 -8.95
C LYS A 68 6.83 -6.61 -10.37
N VAL A 69 6.40 -5.62 -11.15
CA VAL A 69 6.13 -5.74 -12.58
C VAL A 69 7.36 -5.25 -13.35
N THR A 70 7.98 -6.10 -14.17
CA THR A 70 9.27 -5.84 -14.85
C THR A 70 9.32 -4.48 -15.55
N ASP A 71 8.27 -4.14 -16.32
CA ASP A 71 8.20 -2.89 -17.08
C ASP A 71 7.30 -1.84 -16.41
N GLY A 72 7.01 -2.02 -15.12
CA GLY A 72 6.23 -1.07 -14.34
C GLY A 72 7.00 0.22 -14.07
N GLN A 73 6.34 1.38 -14.21
CA GLN A 73 6.98 2.68 -13.92
C GLN A 73 7.31 2.88 -12.43
N LEU A 74 6.55 2.25 -11.53
CA LEU A 74 6.64 2.48 -10.08
C LEU A 74 7.08 1.25 -9.28
N SER A 75 6.49 0.07 -9.54
CA SER A 75 6.74 -1.12 -8.71
C SER A 75 8.21 -1.58 -8.65
N PRO A 76 9.01 -1.57 -9.75
CA PRO A 76 10.44 -1.91 -9.64
C PRO A 76 11.21 -0.97 -8.74
N ARG A 77 10.86 0.33 -8.77
CA ARG A 77 11.49 1.37 -7.94
C ARG A 77 11.11 1.21 -6.48
N LEU A 78 9.82 0.99 -6.18
CA LEU A 78 9.36 0.69 -4.83
C LEU A 78 10.05 -0.56 -4.26
N CYS A 79 10.08 -1.66 -5.00
CA CYS A 79 10.72 -2.90 -4.54
C CYS A 79 12.25 -2.78 -4.38
N ALA A 80 12.88 -1.77 -4.98
CA ALA A 80 14.31 -1.51 -4.81
C ALA A 80 14.65 -0.64 -3.59
N LEU A 81 13.66 0.03 -2.98
CA LEU A 81 13.85 0.94 -1.86
C LEU A 81 14.54 0.28 -0.67
N LYS A 82 15.29 1.08 0.07
CA LYS A 82 16.00 0.76 1.31
C LYS A 82 15.36 1.50 2.48
N ALA A 83 15.46 0.90 3.67
CA ALA A 83 14.99 1.53 4.89
C ALA A 83 15.62 2.93 5.05
N GLY A 84 14.82 3.90 5.46
CA GLY A 84 15.17 5.32 5.54
C GLY A 84 14.80 6.13 4.29
N GLU A 85 14.59 5.52 3.12
CA GLU A 85 14.13 6.22 1.93
C GLU A 85 12.64 6.58 2.00
N THR A 86 12.21 7.56 1.21
CA THR A 86 10.85 8.11 1.29
C THR A 86 10.04 7.92 0.02
N VAL A 87 8.72 7.79 0.18
CA VAL A 87 7.72 7.83 -0.90
C VAL A 87 6.71 8.94 -0.64
N TRP A 88 6.04 9.41 -1.68
CA TRP A 88 4.89 10.29 -1.56
C TRP A 88 3.63 9.50 -1.21
N LEU A 89 2.84 10.05 -0.30
CA LEU A 89 1.46 9.70 -0.03
C LEU A 89 0.56 10.81 -0.57
N ASP A 90 -0.28 10.47 -1.55
CA ASP A 90 -1.21 11.40 -2.18
C ASP A 90 -2.62 11.27 -1.59
N GLY A 91 -3.16 12.41 -1.16
CA GLY A 91 -4.52 12.54 -0.65
C GLY A 91 -4.88 11.68 0.57
N GLN A 92 -6.18 11.45 0.71
CA GLN A 92 -6.77 10.55 1.70
C GLN A 92 -6.83 9.11 1.17
N ALA A 93 -7.03 8.15 2.07
CA ALA A 93 -7.32 6.78 1.67
C ALA A 93 -8.65 6.70 0.92
N ASP A 94 -8.73 5.82 -0.07
CA ASP A 94 -9.90 5.65 -0.95
C ASP A 94 -10.23 4.15 -1.09
N GLY A 95 -11.38 3.83 -1.66
CA GLY A 95 -11.82 2.47 -1.92
C GLY A 95 -13.13 2.11 -1.22
N THR A 96 -13.78 1.11 -1.81
CA THR A 96 -15.15 0.71 -1.46
C THR A 96 -15.23 -0.68 -0.84
N LEU A 97 -14.11 -1.36 -0.62
CA LEU A 97 -14.07 -2.66 0.04
C LEU A 97 -14.12 -2.43 1.56
N LEU A 98 -15.29 -2.05 2.05
CA LEU A 98 -15.50 -1.68 3.45
C LEU A 98 -16.40 -2.72 4.13
N PRO A 99 -16.09 -3.14 5.37
CA PRO A 99 -16.95 -4.05 6.12
C PRO A 99 -18.40 -3.56 6.24
N SER A 100 -18.61 -2.25 6.35
CA SER A 100 -19.96 -1.65 6.44
C SER A 100 -20.80 -1.76 5.16
N ARG A 101 -20.22 -2.23 4.05
CA ARG A 101 -20.95 -2.49 2.80
C ARG A 101 -21.36 -3.95 2.65
N VAL A 102 -20.94 -4.82 3.57
CA VAL A 102 -21.42 -6.20 3.63
C VAL A 102 -22.78 -6.17 4.33
N PRO A 103 -23.86 -6.71 3.72
CA PRO A 103 -25.23 -6.62 4.24
C PRO A 103 -25.48 -7.48 5.51
N GLY A 104 -24.43 -8.00 6.14
CA GLY A 104 -24.49 -8.97 7.24
C GLY A 104 -24.46 -10.43 6.75
N GLY A 105 -24.48 -11.36 7.71
CA GLY A 105 -24.39 -12.80 7.45
C GLY A 105 -23.64 -13.55 8.56
N GLN A 106 -23.73 -14.87 8.57
CA GLN A 106 -23.00 -15.71 9.53
C GLN A 106 -21.54 -15.97 9.11
N THR A 107 -21.23 -15.82 7.82
CA THR A 107 -19.91 -16.11 7.27
C THR A 107 -19.52 -15.04 6.26
N MET A 108 -18.30 -14.50 6.41
CA MET A 108 -17.69 -13.57 5.47
C MET A 108 -16.58 -14.30 4.72
N TRP A 109 -16.72 -14.38 3.40
CA TRP A 109 -15.71 -14.98 2.52
C TRP A 109 -14.85 -13.88 1.90
N LEU A 110 -13.54 -13.96 2.10
CA LEU A 110 -12.55 -13.06 1.52
C LEU A 110 -11.77 -13.84 0.46
N MET A 111 -12.00 -13.51 -0.82
CA MET A 111 -11.37 -14.20 -1.94
C MET A 111 -10.24 -13.34 -2.51
N ALA A 112 -9.04 -13.91 -2.59
CA ALA A 112 -7.84 -13.18 -2.98
C ALA A 112 -6.93 -14.02 -3.89
N THR A 113 -6.18 -13.34 -4.75
CA THR A 113 -5.07 -13.92 -5.52
C THR A 113 -3.87 -12.98 -5.51
N GLY A 114 -2.67 -13.51 -5.29
CA GLY A 114 -1.43 -12.70 -5.30
C GLY A 114 -1.49 -11.52 -4.33
N SER A 115 -1.12 -10.32 -4.79
CA SER A 115 -1.19 -9.09 -3.98
C SER A 115 -2.63 -8.68 -3.62
N GLY A 116 -3.65 -9.30 -4.22
CA GLY A 116 -5.05 -9.11 -3.85
C GLY A 116 -5.40 -9.58 -2.44
N LEU A 117 -4.46 -10.23 -1.73
CA LEU A 117 -4.58 -10.52 -0.30
C LEU A 117 -4.48 -9.27 0.58
N ALA A 118 -3.83 -8.21 0.10
CA ALA A 118 -3.52 -7.02 0.90
C ALA A 118 -4.70 -6.39 1.67
N PRO A 119 -5.92 -6.23 1.14
CA PRO A 119 -6.99 -5.54 1.87
C PRO A 119 -7.70 -6.38 2.95
N PHE A 120 -7.28 -7.64 3.14
CA PHE A 120 -7.92 -8.61 4.05
C PHE A 120 -7.01 -8.96 5.23
#